data_AF-A0A0B1SE48-F1
#
_entry.id   AF-A0A0B1SE48-F1
#
_cell.length_a   1.000
_cell.length_b   1.000
_cell.length_c   1.000
_cell.angle_alpha   90.00
_cell.angle_beta   90.00
_cell.angle_gamma   90.00
#
_symmetry.space_group_name_H-M   'P 1'
#
loop_
_entity.id
_entity.type
_entity.pdbx_description
1 polymer ?
#
loop_
_entity_poly.entity_id
_entity_poly.type
_entity_poly.pdbx_seq_one_letter_code
_entity_poly.pdbx_strand_id
1 'polypeptide(L)' 'MFVYLVQFGFGFVNFLFSGIAEETKKKFMPIHRAVGSISFTISVIQAVIGFVEYNGFFGSCPNE' A
#
# COMPACT_ATOMS: atom_id res chain seq x y z
N MET A 1 -3.77 2.54 -5.18
CA MET A 1 -5.05 2.31 -4.47
C MET A 1 -5.48 0.84 -4.41
N PHE A 2 -5.63 0.14 -5.54
CA PHE A 2 -6.17 -1.24 -5.56
C PHE A 2 -5.39 -2.23 -4.69
N VAL A 3 -4.05 -2.27 -4.81
CA VAL A 3 -3.18 -3.14 -4.00
C VAL A 3 -3.35 -2.90 -2.50
N TYR A 4 -3.52 -1.63 -2.10
CA TYR A 4 -3.79 -1.28 -0.70
C TYR A 4 -5.10 -1.86 -0.20
N LEU A 5 -6.19 -1.76 -0.98
CA LEU A 5 -7.50 -2.31 -0.58
C LEU A 5 -7.45 -3.83 -0.43
N VAL A 6 -6.80 -4.52 -1.36
CA VAL A 6 -6.59 -5.98 -1.27
C VAL A 6 -5.77 -6.32 -0.04
N GLN A 7 -4.68 -5.58 0.21
CA GLN A 7 -3.83 -5.81 1.38
C GLN A 7 -4.55 -5.54 2.70
N PHE A 8 -5.37 -4.48 2.75
CA PHE A 8 -6.18 -4.14 3.91
C PHE A 8 -7.21 -5.24 4.20
N GLY A 9 -7.99 -5.65 3.20
CA GLY A 9 -8.97 -6.73 3.36
C GLY A 9 -8.31 -8.04 3.77
N PHE A 10 -7.20 -8.40 3.13
CA PHE A 10 -6.41 -9.57 3.49
C PHE A 10 -5.92 -9.55 4.93
N GLY A 11 -5.34 -8.42 5.36
CA GLY A 11 -4.85 -8.26 6.73
C GLY A 11 -5.98 -8.27 7.77
N PHE A 12 -7.10 -7.65 7.43
CA PHE A 12 -8.28 -7.61 8.29
C PHE A 12 -8.84 -9.02 8.54
N VAL A 13 -9.06 -9.81 7.49
CA VAL A 13 -9.60 -11.16 7.63
C VAL A 13 -8.63 -12.07 8.37
N ASN A 14 -7.33 -12.05 8.01
CA ASN A 14 -6.38 -13.02 8.53
C ASN A 14 -5.87 -12.70 9.94
N PHE A 15 -5.68 -11.42 10.29
CA PHE A 15 -5.02 -11.07 11.56
C PHE A 15 -5.98 -10.51 12.61
N LEU A 16 -7.02 -9.78 12.20
CA LEU A 16 -7.99 -9.14 13.10
C LEU A 16 -9.13 -10.08 13.51
N PHE A 17 -9.54 -11.01 12.65
CA PHE A 17 -10.57 -11.99 13.01
C PHE A 17 -10.01 -13.12 13.91
N SER A 18 -10.76 -13.47 14.95
CA SER A 18 -10.37 -14.51 15.92
C SER A 18 -10.57 -15.95 15.41
N GLY A 19 -11.33 -16.13 14.33
CA GLY A 19 -11.66 -17.45 13.77
C GLY A 19 -10.59 -18.08 12.87
N ILE A 20 -9.46 -17.40 12.63
CA ILE A 20 -8.41 -17.88 11.74
C ILE A 20 -7.34 -18.65 12.52
N ALA A 21 -6.95 -19.81 11.99
CA ALA A 21 -5.92 -20.65 12.57
C ALA A 21 -4.56 -19.93 12.69
N GLU A 22 -3.89 -20.13 13.82
CA GLU A 22 -2.60 -19.48 14.13
C GLU A 22 -1.49 -19.84 13.12
N GLU A 23 -1.49 -21.08 12.63
CA GLU A 23 -0.62 -21.56 11.54
C GLU A 23 -0.74 -20.68 10.28
N THR A 24 -1.98 -20.37 9.90
CA THR A 24 -2.29 -19.51 8.75
C THR A 24 -1.77 -18.10 8.99
N LYS A 25 -2.00 -17.54 10.18
CA LYS A 25 -1.48 -16.21 10.55
C LYS A 25 0.04 -16.16 10.42
N LYS A 26 0.76 -17.10 11.02
CA LYS A 26 2.22 -17.17 10.97
C LYS A 26 2.76 -17.26 9.55
N LYS A 27 2.14 -18.07 8.70
CA LYS A 27 2.54 -18.26 7.29
C LYS A 27 2.36 -16.98 6.47
N PHE A 28 1.28 -16.25 6.69
CA PHE A 28 0.92 -15.08 5.88
C PHE A 28 1.44 -13.75 6.43
N MET A 29 1.82 -13.68 7.71
CA MET A 29 2.38 -12.48 8.34
C MET A 29 3.59 -11.88 7.60
N PRO A 30 4.61 -12.65 7.16
CA PRO A 30 5.74 -12.07 6.43
C PRO A 30 5.32 -11.46 5.09
N ILE A 31 4.37 -12.08 4.39
CA ILE A 31 3.82 -11.58 3.12
C ILE A 31 3.07 -10.27 3.35
N HIS A 32 2.21 -10.22 4.38
CA HIS A 32 1.49 -9.02 4.74
C HIS A 32 2.43 -7.85 5.03
N ARG A 33 3.49 -8.11 5.82
CA ARG A 33 4.49 -7.09 6.15
C ARG A 33 5.24 -6.60 4.91
N ALA A 34 5.71 -7.51 4.05
CA ALA A 34 6.47 -7.15 2.85
C ALA A 34 5.63 -6.32 1.87
N VAL A 35 4.44 -6.81 1.51
CA VAL A 35 3.54 -6.12 0.58
C VAL A 35 3.08 -4.78 1.14
N GLY A 36 2.82 -4.71 2.46
CA GLY A 36 2.47 -3.46 3.14
C GLY A 36 3.58 -2.41 3.02
N SER A 37 4.82 -2.78 3.34
CA SER A 37 5.98 -1.88 3.25
C SER A 37 6.22 -1.40 1.82
N ILE A 38 6.18 -2.30 0.83
CA ILE A 38 6.39 -1.93 -0.58
C ILE A 38 5.29 -0.97 -1.04
N SER A 39 4.03 -1.27 -0.72
CA SER A 39 2.89 -0.43 -1.10
C SER A 39 2.98 0.97 -0.47
N PHE A 40 3.45 1.06 0.78
CA PHE A 40 3.68 2.35 1.43
C PHE A 40 4.78 3.16 0.74
N THR A 41 5.94 2.55 0.44
CA THR A 41 7.03 3.21 -0.29
C THR A 41 6.57 3.75 -1.64
N ILE A 42 5.84 2.94 -2.41
CA ILE A 42 5.26 3.37 -3.70
C ILE A 42 4.32 4.56 -3.50
N SER A 43 3.50 4.54 -2.45
CA SER A 43 2.55 5.63 -2.16
C SER A 43 3.28 6.94 -1.84
N VAL A 44 4.40 6.87 -1.11
CA VAL A 44 5.26 8.04 -0.85
C VAL A 44 5.84 8.58 -2.17
N ILE A 45 6.36 7.72 -3.03
CA ILE A 45 6.88 8.11 -4.35
C ILE A 45 5.79 8.79 -5.17
N GLN A 46 4.58 8.22 -5.21
CA GLN A 46 3.43 8.81 -5.92
C GLN A 46 3.04 10.19 -5.36
N ALA A 47 3.05 10.35 -4.04
CA ALA A 47 2.78 11.64 -3.40
C ALA A 47 3.84 12.69 -3.77
N VAL A 48 5.11 12.31 -3.80
CA VAL A 48 6.20 13.20 -4.22
C VAL A 48 6.06 13.58 -5.69
N ILE A 49 5.78 12.63 -6.58
CA ILE A 49 5.54 12.91 -8.01
C ILE A 49 4.39 13.91 -8.16
N GLY A 50 3.24 13.64 -7.53
CA GLY A 50 2.08 14.54 -7.62
C GLY A 50 2.36 15.92 -7.02
N PHE A 51 3.11 16.02 -5.93
CA PHE A 51 3.54 17.30 -5.38
C PHE A 51 4.45 18.06 -6.35
N VAL A 52 5.41 17.37 -6.95
CA VAL A 52 6.36 17.93 -7.91
C VAL A 52 5.65 18.45 -9.17
N GLU A 53 4.71 17.67 -9.70
CA GLU A 53 3.87 18.03 -10.85
C GLU A 53 2.97 19.23 -10.53
N TYR A 54 2.28 19.20 -9.38
CA TYR A 54 1.38 20.29 -8.97
C TYR A 54 2.10 21.63 -8.77
N ASN A 55 3.34 21.60 -8.27
CA ASN A 55 4.13 22.81 -8.05
C ASN A 55 5.01 23.18 -9.26
N GLY A 56 4.95 22.43 -10.37
CA GLY A 56 5.63 22.77 -11.62
C GLY A 56 7.16 22.68 -11.59
N PHE A 57 7.75 21.93 -10.64
CA PHE A 57 9.22 21.91 -10.47
C PHE A 57 10.00 21.32 -11.66
N PHE A 58 9.38 20.53 -12.54
CA PHE A 58 10.00 19.95 -13.75
C PHE A 58 9.25 20.27 -15.06
N GLY A 59 8.44 21.34 -15.07
CA GLY A 59 7.60 21.72 -16.20
C GLY A 59 6.13 21.47 -15.90
N SER A 60 5.27 22.43 -16.27
CA SER A 60 3.82 22.36 -16.06
C SER A 60 3.23 21.10 -16.70
N CYS A 61 2.19 20.54 -16.07
CA CYS A 61 1.35 19.53 -16.71
C CYS A 61 0.94 20.05 -18.11
N PRO A 62 1.08 19.27 -19.19
CA PRO A 62 0.90 19.76 -20.56
C PRO A 62 -0.56 20.09 -20.97
N ASN A 63 -1.45 20.43 -20.03
CA ASN A 63 -2.85 20.78 -20.29
C ASN A 63 -3.42 21.84 -19.32
N GLU A 64 -2.66 22.87 -18.96
CA GLU A 64 -3.27 24.15 -18.53
C GLU A 64 -3.35 25.13 -19.71
#